data_AF-A0A7Y1V472-F1
#
_entry.id   AF-A0A7Y1V472-F1
#
_cell.length_a   1.000
_cell.length_b   1.000
_cell.length_c   1.000
_cell.angle_alpha   90.00
_cell.angle_beta   90.00
_cell.angle_gamma   90.00
#
_symmetry.space_group_name_H-M   'P 1'
#
loop_
_entity.id
_entity.type
_entity.pdbx_description
1 polymer ?
#
loop_
_entity_poly.entity_id
_entity_poly.type
_entity_poly.pdbx_seq_one_letter_code
_entity_poly.pdbx_strand_id
1 'polypeptide(L)'
;MLRLSKETAIVGLPSEVSVELVIDLKERSPFSNTMIVQLSNDWFGYIPNRRIFDDGHYEAVVAKVVPGEGERMVAFALDLLNDL
;
A
#
# COMPACT_ATOMS: atom_id res chain seq x y z
N MET A 1 8.42 -3.59 -7.24
CA MET A 1 8.63 -4.70 -6.27
C MET A 1 9.99 -5.32 -6.52
N LEU A 2 10.63 -5.88 -5.50
CA LEU A 2 11.91 -6.60 -5.63
C LEU A 2 11.83 -7.95 -4.90
N ARG A 3 12.10 -9.05 -5.61
CA ARG A 3 12.27 -10.38 -5.00
C ARG A 3 13.70 -10.51 -4.48
N LEU A 4 13.86 -10.81 -3.19
CA LEU A 4 15.18 -11.07 -2.59
C LEU A 4 15.49 -12.57 -2.50
N SER A 5 14.46 -13.39 -2.30
CA SER A 5 14.56 -14.85 -2.23
C SER A 5 13.22 -15.48 -2.65
N LYS A 6 13.11 -16.81 -2.56
CA LYS A 6 11.82 -17.51 -2.76
C LYS A 6 10.74 -17.09 -1.74
N GLU A 7 11.14 -16.60 -0.58
CA GLU A 7 10.25 -16.36 0.57
C GLU A 7 10.14 -14.88 0.93
N THR A 8 11.01 -14.02 0.39
CA THR A 8 11.13 -12.62 0.79
C THR A 8 11.05 -11.66 -0.39
N ALA A 9 10.19 -10.65 -0.27
CA ALA A 9 10.06 -9.55 -1.22
C ALA A 9 10.02 -8.17 -0.53
N ILE A 10 10.47 -7.15 -1.25
CA ILE A 10 10.33 -5.74 -0.90
C ILE A 10 9.26 -5.10 -1.79
N VAL A 11 8.32 -4.41 -1.16
CA VAL A 11 7.28 -3.60 -1.79
C VAL A 11 7.55 -2.14 -1.50
N GLY A 12 7.94 -1.38 -2.53
CA GLY A 12 8.00 0.07 -2.46
C GLY A 12 6.63 0.66 -2.79
N LEU A 13 6.03 1.38 -1.85
CA LEU A 13 4.79 2.13 -2.05
C LEU A 13 5.10 3.64 -2.10
N PRO A 14 4.48 4.40 -3.02
CA PRO A 14 4.60 5.85 -3.01
C PRO A 14 3.87 6.42 -1.79
N SER A 15 4.23 7.64 -1.40
CA SER A 15 3.44 8.43 -0.43
C SER A 15 3.28 7.77 0.97
N GLU A 16 2.47 8.39 1.83
CA GLU A 16 2.14 7.91 3.18
C GLU A 16 0.85 7.08 3.13
N VAL A 17 0.93 5.77 3.38
CA VAL A 17 -0.19 4.82 3.21
C VAL A 17 -0.74 4.39 4.55
N SER A 18 -2.07 4.32 4.68
CA SER A 18 -2.73 3.84 5.90
C SER A 18 -2.24 2.46 6.37
N VAL A 19 -2.15 2.30 7.69
CA VAL A 19 -1.62 1.09 8.31
C VAL A 19 -2.44 -0.16 7.96
N GLU A 20 -3.77 -0.05 7.88
CA GLU A 20 -4.63 -1.19 7.58
C GLU A 20 -4.42 -1.72 6.15
N LEU A 21 -4.11 -0.84 5.19
CA LEU A 21 -3.81 -1.23 3.80
C LEU A 21 -2.51 -2.04 3.72
N VAL A 22 -1.47 -1.61 4.45
CA VAL A 22 -0.20 -2.32 4.45
C VAL A 22 -0.25 -3.62 5.26
N ILE A 23 -1.14 -3.72 6.25
CA ILE A 23 -1.43 -4.99 6.94
C ILE A 23 -2.13 -5.95 5.96
N ASP A 24 -3.19 -5.52 5.26
CA ASP A 24 -3.89 -6.36 4.27
C ASP A 24 -2.92 -6.87 3.18
N LEU A 25 -2.05 -6.00 2.67
CA LEU A 25 -1.03 -6.38 1.69
C LEU A 25 -0.05 -7.43 2.24
N LYS A 26 0.36 -7.33 3.51
CA LYS A 26 1.24 -8.33 4.14
C LYS A 26 0.54 -9.67 4.31
N GLU A 27 -0.71 -9.66 4.77
CA GLU A 27 -1.49 -10.88 5.02
C GLU A 27 -1.82 -11.65 3.73
N ARG A 28 -2.01 -10.93 2.62
CA ARG A 28 -2.38 -11.51 1.33
C ARG A 28 -1.19 -11.76 0.39
N SER A 29 0.02 -11.38 0.79
CA SER A 29 1.20 -11.56 -0.03
C SER A 29 1.53 -13.03 -0.28
N PRO A 30 1.98 -13.41 -1.49
CA PRO A 30 2.49 -14.75 -1.76
C PRO A 30 3.86 -15.04 -1.11
N PHE A 31 4.50 -14.03 -0.51
CA PHE A 31 5.78 -14.16 0.18
C PHE A 31 5.60 -14.17 1.69
N SER A 32 6.18 -15.17 2.37
CA SER A 32 6.20 -15.28 3.83
C SER A 32 6.74 -14.02 4.52
N ASN A 33 7.74 -13.37 3.90
CA ASN A 33 8.35 -12.14 4.39
C ASN A 33 8.13 -11.00 3.40
N THR A 34 7.15 -10.14 3.67
CA THR A 34 6.87 -8.98 2.84
C THR A 34 7.27 -7.69 3.55
N MET A 35 8.36 -7.07 3.10
CA MET A 35 8.87 -5.81 3.63
C MET A 35 8.26 -4.66 2.85
N ILE A 36 7.49 -3.80 3.52
CA ILE A 36 6.85 -2.64 2.89
C ILE A 36 7.67 -1.39 3.24
N VAL A 37 8.05 -0.64 2.21
CA VAL A 37 8.78 0.62 2.32
C VAL A 37 7.93 1.71 1.68
N GLN A 38 7.37 2.58 2.51
CA GLN A 38 6.60 3.75 2.05
C GLN A 38 7.55 4.86 1.57
N LEU A 39 6.99 5.93 0.99
CA LEU A 39 7.78 7.05 0.43
C LEU A 39 8.78 6.62 -0.65
N SER A 40 8.48 5.53 -1.35
CA SER A 40 9.34 5.00 -2.40
C SER A 40 8.98 5.60 -3.76
N ASN A 41 10.00 6.02 -4.51
CA ASN A 41 9.95 6.54 -5.89
C ASN A 41 9.19 7.86 -6.11
N ASP A 42 8.13 8.16 -5.34
CA ASP A 42 7.35 9.39 -5.46
C ASP A 42 6.61 9.73 -4.15
N TRP A 43 6.19 10.99 -4.01
CA TRP A 43 5.38 11.49 -2.89
C TRP A 43 4.40 12.57 -3.33
N PHE A 44 3.12 12.34 -3.04
CA PHE A 44 2.05 13.30 -3.31
C PHE A 44 1.12 13.53 -2.12
N GLY A 45 1.41 12.99 -0.93
CA GLY A 45 0.64 13.20 0.30
C GLY A 45 0.19 11.87 0.91
N TYR A 46 -1.05 11.83 1.40
CA TYR A 46 -1.64 10.62 1.97
C TYR A 46 -2.35 9.75 0.93
N ILE A 47 -2.30 8.45 1.15
CA ILE A 47 -3.14 7.43 0.50
C ILE A 47 -3.95 6.74 1.61
N PRO A 48 -5.13 7.29 1.95
CA PRO A 48 -5.97 6.73 3.00
C PRO A 48 -6.76 5.50 2.52
N ASN A 49 -7.16 4.64 3.46
CA ASN A 49 -8.24 3.69 3.21
C ASN A 49 -9.61 4.39 3.18
N ARG A 50 -10.62 3.71 2.65
CA ARG A 50 -11.99 4.21 2.55
C ARG A 50 -12.56 4.68 3.89
N ARG A 51 -12.33 3.91 4.96
CA ARG A 51 -12.83 4.22 6.30
C ARG A 51 -12.34 5.59 6.79
N ILE A 52 -11.08 5.92 6.55
CA ILE A 52 -10.50 7.22 6.94
C ILE A 52 -11.16 8.39 6.20
N PHE A 53 -11.61 8.19 4.96
CA PHE A 53 -12.44 9.19 4.26
C PHE A 53 -13.82 9.32 4.89
N ASP A 54 -14.47 8.20 5.20
CA ASP A 54 -15.82 8.20 5.80
C ASP A 54 -15.80 8.84 7.22
N ASP A 55 -14.73 8.64 7.97
CA ASP A 55 -14.51 9.22 9.30
C ASP A 55 -14.04 10.69 9.25
N GLY A 56 -13.64 11.19 8.07
CA GLY A 56 -13.23 12.58 7.86
C GLY A 56 -11.92 12.98 8.57
N HIS A 57 -10.98 12.06 8.72
CA HIS A 57 -9.70 12.39 9.37
C HIS A 57 -8.85 13.33 8.51
N TYR A 58 -7.81 13.92 9.12
CA TYR A 58 -6.89 14.86 8.47
C TYR A 58 -6.30 14.30 7.18
N GLU A 59 -5.87 13.03 7.19
CA GLU A 59 -5.27 12.34 6.05
C GLU A 59 -6.21 12.32 4.84
N ALA A 60 -7.51 12.16 5.06
CA ALA A 60 -8.53 12.22 4.02
C ALA A 60 -8.79 13.65 3.54
N VAL A 61 -8.80 14.63 4.45
CA VAL A 61 -9.06 16.04 4.13
C VAL A 61 -8.00 16.60 3.18
N VAL A 62 -6.73 16.21 3.36
CA VAL A 62 -5.60 16.70 2.55
C VAL A 62 -5.16 15.73 1.45
N ALA A 63 -5.84 14.58 1.31
CA ALA A 63 -5.54 13.59 0.29
C ALA A 63 -5.73 14.18 -1.11
N LYS A 64 -4.83 13.81 -2.03
CA LYS A 64 -4.95 14.15 -3.47
C LYS A 64 -5.56 13.01 -4.29
N VAL A 65 -6.06 11.98 -3.62
CA VAL A 65 -6.69 10.80 -4.21
C VAL A 65 -8.14 10.71 -3.74
N VAL A 66 -8.95 9.98 -4.51
CA VAL A 66 -10.36 9.73 -4.17
C VAL A 66 -10.50 8.50 -3.27
N PRO A 67 -11.58 8.39 -2.47
CA PRO A 67 -11.78 7.24 -1.59
C PRO A 67 -11.88 5.93 -2.37
N GLY A 68 -11.09 4.92 -1.99
CA GLY A 68 -10.98 3.64 -2.71
C GLY A 68 -9.64 3.45 -3.46
N GLU A 69 -8.87 4.53 -3.68
CA GLU A 69 -7.60 4.43 -4.40
C GLU A 69 -6.51 3.69 -3.60
N GLY A 70 -6.57 3.74 -2.26
CA GLY A 70 -5.68 2.96 -1.41
C GLY A 70 -5.89 1.45 -1.55
N GLU A 71 -7.15 1.01 -1.59
CA GLU A 71 -7.53 -0.38 -1.81
C GLU A 71 -7.15 -0.85 -3.22
N ARG A 72 -7.38 0.00 -4.23
CA ARG A 72 -6.98 -0.27 -5.62
C ARG A 72 -5.47 -0.44 -5.75
N MET A 73 -4.69 0.37 -5.04
CA MET A 73 -3.23 0.25 -4.98
C MET A 73 -2.80 -1.07 -4.33
N VAL A 74 -3.43 -1.50 -3.22
CA VAL A 74 -3.14 -2.80 -2.59
C VAL A 74 -3.44 -3.96 -3.54
N ALA A 75 -4.59 -3.94 -4.22
CA ALA A 75 -4.94 -4.96 -5.20
C ALA A 75 -3.88 -5.07 -6.32
N PHE A 76 -3.49 -3.93 -6.89
CA PHE A 76 -2.45 -3.90 -7.92
C PHE A 76 -1.07 -4.35 -7.40
N ALA A 77 -0.72 -3.98 -6.16
CA ALA A 77 0.52 -4.43 -5.54
C ALA A 77 0.55 -5.96 -5.35
N LEU A 78 -0.59 -6.57 -5.01
CA LEU A 78 -0.73 -8.02 -4.90
C LEU A 78 -0.58 -8.72 -6.25
N ASP A 79 -1.19 -8.18 -7.31
CA ASP A 79 -1.02 -8.72 -8.67
C ASP A 79 0.46 -8.74 -9.06
N LEU A 80 1.16 -7.62 -8.86
CA LEU A 80 2.60 -7.54 -9.13
C LEU A 80 3.44 -8.49 -8.29
N LEU A 81 3.05 -8.77 -7.03
CA LEU A 81 3.75 -9.73 -6.18
C LEU A 81 3.53 -11.18 -6.65
N ASN A 82 2.35 -11.51 -7.19
CA ASN A 82 2.08 -12.83 -7.74
C ASN A 82 2.85 -13.09 -9.04
N ASP A 83 3.15 -12.03 -9.80
CA ASP A 83 3.94 -12.10 -11.03
C ASP A 83 5.46 -12.17 -10.80
N LEU A 84 5.94 -11.88 -9.58
CA LEU A 84 7.37 -11.97 -9.25
C LEU A 84 7.87 -13.40 -9.28
#